data_AF-A0A819XYA1-F1
#
_entry.id   AF-A0A819XYA1-F1
#
_cell.length_a   1.000
_cell.length_b   1.000
_cell.length_c   1.000
_cell.angle_alpha   90.00
_cell.angle_beta   90.00
_cell.angle_gamma   90.00
#
_symmetry.space_group_name_H-M   'P 1'
#
loop_
_entity.id
_entity.type
_entity.pdbx_description
1 polymer ?
#
loop_
_entity_poly.entity_id
_entity_poly.type
_entity_poly.pdbx_seq_one_letter_code
_entity_poly.pdbx_strand_id
1 'polypeptide(L)'
;MLKRLLMVQSIINNITHSPHTDIGFTAKQVKKLRSLRNNHSEWELLQSLASVLAPFYLATKCLSGRKYTTLSVSYWVSQNLSIYLTTETPNATLENKNVYVND
;
A
#
# COMPACT_ATOMS: atom_id res chain seq x y z
N MET A 1 -11.31 2.98 1.00
CA MET A 1 -11.77 4.38 0.96
C MET A 1 -10.73 5.29 0.30
N LEU A 2 -9.47 5.30 0.75
CA LEU A 2 -8.39 6.14 0.20
C LEU A 2 -8.13 5.94 -1.31
N LYS A 3 -8.10 4.70 -1.81
CA LYS A 3 -8.01 4.40 -3.26
C LYS A 3 -9.14 5.03 -4.09
N ARG A 4 -10.36 5.08 -3.55
CA ARG A 4 -11.50 5.71 -4.26
C ARG A 4 -11.35 7.23 -4.31
N LEU A 5 -10.81 7.83 -3.25
CA LEU A 5 -10.49 9.26 -3.21
C LEU A 5 -9.46 9.64 -4.28
N LEU A 6 -8.40 8.84 -4.41
CA LEU A 6 -7.37 9.02 -5.44
C LEU A 6 -7.93 8.86 -6.86
N MET A 7 -8.86 7.92 -7.08
CA MET A 7 -9.52 7.76 -8.39
C MET A 7 -10.31 8.98 -8.86
N VAL A 8 -10.86 9.78 -7.93
CA VAL A 8 -11.63 11.00 -8.26
C VAL A 8 -10.81 12.28 -8.11
N GLN A 9 -9.48 12.17 -7.99
CA GLN A 9 -8.58 13.32 -7.82
C GLN A 9 -8.76 14.37 -8.91
N SER A 10 -8.88 13.98 -10.18
CA SER A 10 -9.06 14.92 -11.29
C SER A 10 -10.35 15.73 -11.16
N ILE A 11 -11.43 15.09 -10.72
CA ILE A 11 -12.74 15.72 -10.48
C ILE A 11 -12.62 16.71 -9.32
N ILE A 12 -11.99 16.31 -8.22
CA ILE A 12 -11.77 17.17 -7.05
C ILE A 12 -10.92 18.38 -7.44
N ASN A 13 -9.86 18.18 -8.21
CA ASN A 13 -9.00 19.27 -8.68
C ASN A 13 -9.77 20.23 -9.59
N ASN A 14 -10.58 19.73 -10.53
CA ASN A 14 -11.39 20.57 -11.40
C ASN A 14 -12.39 21.44 -10.60
N ILE A 15 -13.05 20.87 -9.59
CA ILE A 15 -14.03 21.59 -8.77
C ILE A 15 -13.36 22.62 -7.84
N THR A 16 -12.16 22.33 -7.32
CA THR A 16 -11.49 23.17 -6.32
C THR A 16 -10.56 24.24 -6.92
N HIS A 17 -9.91 23.96 -8.06
CA HIS A 17 -8.99 24.90 -8.72
C HIS A 17 -9.73 25.92 -9.58
N SER A 18 -10.76 25.48 -10.28
CA SER A 18 -11.56 26.30 -11.19
C SER A 18 -13.05 26.02 -11.01
N PRO A 19 -13.62 26.31 -9.82
CA PRO A 19 -15.06 26.18 -9.61
C PRO A 19 -15.80 27.06 -10.61
N HIS A 20 -16.56 26.45 -11.51
CA HIS A 20 -17.38 27.17 -12.48
C HIS A 20 -18.37 28.07 -11.75
N THR A 21 -18.28 29.38 -11.96
CA THR A 21 -19.20 30.36 -11.37
C THR A 21 -20.58 30.30 -12.00
N ASP A 22 -20.68 29.71 -13.19
CA ASP A 22 -21.88 29.72 -14.03
C ASP A 22 -22.97 28.75 -13.56
N ILE A 23 -22.64 27.88 -12.60
CA ILE A 23 -23.58 26.93 -11.95
C ILE A 23 -24.26 27.53 -10.71
N GLY A 24 -24.25 28.86 -10.56
CA GLY A 24 -25.00 29.56 -9.52
C GLY A 24 -24.39 29.50 -8.12
N PHE A 25 -23.09 29.22 -8.00
CA PHE A 25 -22.41 29.25 -6.70
C PHE A 25 -22.25 30.67 -6.18
N THR A 26 -22.56 30.87 -4.90
CA THR A 26 -22.27 32.13 -4.20
C THR A 26 -20.76 32.33 -4.02
N ALA A 27 -20.31 33.58 -3.96
CA ALA A 27 -18.90 33.90 -3.73
C ALA A 27 -18.32 33.26 -2.46
N LYS A 28 -19.15 33.08 -1.41
CA LYS A 28 -18.75 32.38 -0.17
C LYS A 28 -18.49 30.89 -0.41
N GLN A 29 -19.33 30.21 -1.21
CA GLN A 29 -19.15 28.80 -1.55
C GLN A 29 -17.91 28.59 -2.42
N VAL A 30 -17.70 29.46 -3.42
CA VAL A 30 -16.50 29.44 -4.27
C VAL A 30 -15.23 29.60 -3.43
N LYS A 31 -15.22 30.54 -2.48
CA LYS A 31 -14.08 30.74 -1.56
C LYS A 31 -13.81 29.50 -0.71
N LYS A 32 -14.87 28.82 -0.23
CA LYS A 32 -14.75 27.60 0.57
C LYS A 32 -14.27 26.40 -0.26
N LEU A 33 -14.67 26.29 -1.52
CA LEU A 33 -14.16 25.25 -2.43
C LEU A 33 -12.68 25.45 -2.72
N ARG A 34 -12.26 26.69 -2.97
CA ARG A 34 -10.85 27.03 -3.18
C ARG A 34 -9.99 26.79 -1.93
N SER A 35 -10.54 26.89 -0.72
CA SER A 35 -9.79 26.55 0.50
C SER A 35 -9.58 25.06 0.70
N LEU A 36 -10.34 24.19 0.01
CA LEU A 36 -10.18 22.74 0.02
C LEU A 36 -9.24 22.25 -1.09
N ARG A 37 -8.59 23.18 -1.80
CA ARG A 37 -7.70 22.88 -2.90
C ARG A 37 -6.42 22.24 -2.37
N ASN A 38 -6.27 20.95 -2.64
CA ASN A 38 -5.04 20.26 -2.36
C ASN A 38 -3.95 20.62 -3.38
N ASN A 39 -2.73 20.80 -2.92
CA ASN A 39 -1.55 20.98 -3.75
C ASN A 39 -0.97 19.61 -4.20
N HIS A 40 0.06 19.65 -5.05
CA HIS A 40 0.67 18.44 -5.60
C HIS A 40 1.27 17.53 -4.51
N SER A 41 1.99 18.11 -3.55
CA SER A 41 2.65 17.37 -2.47
C SER A 41 1.67 16.70 -1.51
N GLU A 42 0.51 17.30 -1.24
CA GLU A 42 -0.57 16.70 -0.46
C GLU A 42 -1.16 15.47 -1.16
N TRP A 43 -1.28 15.51 -2.49
CA TRP A 43 -1.71 14.35 -3.27
C TRP A 43 -0.66 13.24 -3.30
N GLU A 44 0.63 13.57 -3.41
CA GLU A 44 1.71 12.59 -3.29
C GLU A 44 1.76 11.94 -1.90
N LEU A 45 1.51 12.71 -0.85
CA LEU A 45 1.39 12.18 0.51
C LEU A 45 0.22 11.19 0.61
N LEU A 46 -0.95 11.53 0.06
CA LEU A 46 -2.11 10.63 0.04
C LEU A 46 -1.84 9.35 -0.76
N GLN A 47 -1.10 9.45 -1.86
CA GLN A 47 -0.67 8.31 -2.67
C GLN A 47 0.29 7.39 -1.89
N SER A 48 1.26 7.99 -1.19
CA SER A 48 2.22 7.27 -0.36
C SER A 48 1.55 6.61 0.84
N LEU A 49 0.59 7.30 1.47
CA LEU A 49 -0.21 6.72 2.54
C LEU A 49 -1.05 5.55 2.02
N ALA A 50 -1.60 5.65 0.81
CA ALA A 50 -2.34 4.56 0.19
C ALA A 50 -1.48 3.34 -0.12
N SER A 51 -0.22 3.54 -0.54
CA SER A 51 0.70 2.43 -0.79
C SER A 51 1.09 1.72 0.51
N VAL A 52 1.40 2.49 1.57
CA VAL A 52 1.74 1.94 2.89
C VAL A 52 0.56 1.19 3.51
N LEU A 53 -0.66 1.73 3.42
CA LEU A 53 -1.85 1.12 4.02
C LEU A 53 -2.43 -0.03 3.21
N ALA A 54 -2.11 -0.15 1.92
CA ALA A 54 -2.61 -1.21 1.05
C ALA A 54 -2.35 -2.64 1.57
N PRO A 55 -1.11 -3.03 1.95
CA PRO A 55 -0.84 -4.37 2.48
C PRO A 55 -1.60 -4.65 3.77
N PHE A 56 -1.74 -3.67 4.67
CA PHE A 56 -2.52 -3.83 5.90
C PHE A 56 -4.00 -4.01 5.61
N TYR A 57 -4.58 -3.23 4.70
CA TYR A 57 -5.97 -3.41 4.29
C TYR A 57 -6.22 -4.79 3.69
N LEU A 58 -5.28 -5.30 2.87
CA LEU A 58 -5.35 -6.65 2.32
C LEU A 58 -5.24 -7.71 3.40
N ALA A 59 -4.27 -7.59 4.32
CA ALA A 59 -4.13 -8.49 5.45
C ALA A 59 -5.40 -8.51 6.32
N THR A 60 -5.91 -7.34 6.72
CA THR A 60 -7.15 -7.25 7.51
C THR A 60 -8.34 -7.79 6.72
N LYS A 61 -8.44 -7.55 5.41
CA LYS A 61 -9.51 -8.12 4.59
C LYS A 61 -9.44 -9.65 4.54
N CYS A 62 -8.26 -10.21 4.31
CA CYS A 62 -8.02 -11.66 4.33
C CYS A 62 -8.32 -12.27 5.71
N LEU A 63 -7.96 -11.57 6.79
CA LEU A 63 -8.20 -12.01 8.17
C LEU A 63 -9.67 -11.83 8.61
N SER A 64 -10.36 -10.83 8.07
CA SER A 64 -11.77 -10.52 8.37
C SER A 64 -12.78 -11.37 7.60
N GLY A 65 -12.31 -12.21 6.66
CA GLY A 65 -13.14 -13.15 5.92
C GLY A 65 -13.89 -14.08 6.88
N ARG A 66 -15.20 -13.87 7.01
CA ARG A 66 -16.06 -14.66 7.89
C ARG A 66 -16.02 -16.14 7.48
N LYS A 67 -15.86 -16.99 8.50
CA LYS A 67 -15.94 -18.47 8.57
C LYS A 67 -14.69 -19.24 8.10
N TYR A 68 -13.86 -19.61 9.10
CA TYR A 68 -13.02 -20.81 9.13
C TYR A 68 -11.91 -21.00 8.06
N THR A 69 -11.05 -19.99 7.89
CA THR A 69 -9.69 -20.23 7.34
C THR A 69 -8.60 -19.42 8.08
N THR A 70 -9.01 -18.59 9.04
CA THR A 70 -8.17 -17.59 9.69
C THR A 70 -7.09 -18.20 10.58
N LEU A 71 -7.39 -19.29 11.30
CA LEU A 71 -6.41 -19.95 12.17
C LEU A 71 -5.37 -20.71 11.37
N SER A 72 -5.79 -21.47 10.35
CA SER A 72 -4.91 -22.27 9.51
C SER A 72 -4.02 -21.41 8.61
N VAL A 73 -4.53 -20.32 8.03
CA VAL A 73 -3.71 -19.39 7.24
C VAL A 73 -2.77 -18.60 8.14
N SER A 74 -3.21 -18.11 9.30
CA SER A 74 -2.32 -17.38 10.22
C SER A 74 -1.23 -18.30 10.77
N TYR A 75 -1.56 -19.56 11.10
CA TYR A 75 -0.58 -20.56 11.50
C TYR A 75 0.41 -20.87 10.38
N TRP A 76 -0.07 -21.07 9.15
CA TRP A 76 0.80 -21.32 7.98
C TRP A 76 1.73 -20.14 7.71
N VAL A 77 1.24 -18.90 7.76
CA VAL A 77 2.08 -17.69 7.60
C VAL A 77 3.11 -17.62 8.72
N SER A 78 2.73 -17.84 9.99
CA SER A 78 3.66 -17.84 11.12
C SER A 78 4.74 -18.92 11.00
N GLN A 79 4.39 -20.12 10.53
CA GLN A 79 5.35 -21.21 10.30
C GLN A 79 6.33 -20.87 9.18
N ASN A 80 5.84 -20.37 8.04
CA ASN A 80 6.72 -19.99 6.92
C ASN A 80 7.63 -18.82 7.28
N LEU A 81 7.13 -17.85 8.05
CA LEU A 81 7.93 -16.74 8.55
C LEU A 81 9.00 -17.22 9.53
N SER A 82 8.64 -18.13 10.44
CA SER A 82 9.60 -18.76 11.34
C SER A 82 10.69 -19.49 10.57
N ILE A 83 10.33 -20.33 9.59
CA ILE A 83 11.29 -21.07 8.76
C ILE A 83 12.21 -20.08 8.02
N TYR A 84 11.65 -19.07 7.36
CA TYR A 84 12.43 -18.08 6.63
C TYR A 84 13.44 -17.34 7.53
N LEU A 85 13.05 -17.02 8.76
CA LEU A 85 13.89 -16.32 9.73
C LEU A 85 14.91 -17.23 10.43
N THR A 86 14.68 -18.54 10.50
CA THR A 86 15.56 -19.52 11.15
C THR A 86 16.44 -20.30 10.17
N THR A 87 16.13 -20.29 8.88
CA THR A 87 17.05 -20.74 7.84
C THR A 87 18.12 -19.67 7.64
N GLU A 88 19.20 -19.78 8.41
CA GLU A 88 20.48 -19.17 8.04
C GLU A 88 20.84 -19.62 6.63
N THR A 89 21.26 -18.71 5.76
CA THR A 89 21.86 -19.04 4.47
C THR A 89 23.27 -19.58 4.72
N PRO A 90 23.57 -20.87 4.45
CA PRO A 90 24.93 -21.36 4.56
C PRO A 90 25.51 -21.57 3.16
N ASN A 91 26.51 -20.74 2.85
CA ASN A 91 27.69 -21.04 2.03
C ASN A 91 27.46 -21.09 0.51
N ALA A 92 27.91 -20.12 -0.31
CA ALA A 92 29.33 -19.81 -0.50
C ALA A 92 30.21 -21.09 -0.37
N THR A 93 29.94 -22.11 -1.18
CA THR A 93 30.77 -23.32 -1.21
C THR A 93 31.90 -23.14 -2.22
N LEU A 94 33.09 -22.98 -1.65
CA LEU A 94 34.42 -23.22 -2.18
C LEU A 94 34.44 -24.38 -3.21
N GLU A 95 34.53 -24.07 -4.50
CA GLU A 95 35.06 -25.00 -5.50
C GLU A 95 36.59 -24.93 -5.45
N ASN A 96 37.20 -25.85 -4.71
CA ASN A 96 38.54 -26.36 -4.99
C ASN A 96 38.70 -27.72 -4.31
N LYS A 97 38.04 -28.74 -4.88
CA LYS A 97 38.44 -30.13 -4.68
C LYS A 97 39.69 -30.38 -5.55
N ASN A 98 40.87 -30.09 -5.00
CA ASN A 98 42.08 -30.74 -5.47
C ASN A 98 41.99 -32.21 -5.08
N VAL A 99 41.79 -33.02 -6.12
CA VAL A 99 41.96 -34.46 -6.17
C VAL A 99 43.38 -34.79 -5.74
N TYR A 100 43.55 -35.55 -4.65
CA TYR A 100 44.60 -36.57 -4.56
C TYR A 100 44.03 -37.80 -3.87
N VAL A 101 44.03 -38.88 -4.66
CA VAL A 101 43.71 -40.26 -4.34
C VAL A 101 44.86 -40.83 -3.50
N ASN A 102 44.54 -41.59 -2.46
CA ASN A 102 45.53 -42.39 -1.72
C ASN A 102 46.01 -43.54 -2.62
N ASP A 103 47.33 -43.67 -2.75
CA ASP A 103 48.10 -44.92 -2.54
C ASP A 103 49.54 -44.56 -2.14
#